data_AF-A0A6J6CQE4-F1
#
_entry.id   AF-A0A6J6CQE4-F1
#
_cell.length_a   1.000
_cell.length_b   1.000
_cell.length_c   1.000
_cell.angle_alpha   90.00
_cell.angle_beta   90.00
_cell.angle_gamma   90.00
#
_symmetry.space_group_name_H-M   'P 1'
#
loop_
_entity.id
_entity.type
_entity.pdbx_description
1 polymer ?
#
loop_
_entity_poly.entity_id
_entity_poly.type
_entity_poly.pdbx_seq_one_letter_code
_entity_poly.pdbx_strand_id
1 'polypeptide(L)'
;MVAGLILLLPAARRVGPEIRLWSLSYGLYVLAVFFPQSSTFRILAPLFPALAIVAAPRSRVYRILIVMLFVVGQFLWIGAAWAVSDYDWTPP
;
A
#
# COMPACT_ATOMS: atom_id res chain seq x y z
N MET A 1 -9.41 12.15 -4.14
CA MET A 1 -10.47 11.78 -5.11
C MET A 1 -10.00 10.93 -6.31
N VAL A 2 -8.74 10.50 -6.42
CA VAL A 2 -8.22 9.82 -7.64
C VAL A 2 -8.18 8.27 -7.53
N ALA A 3 -8.11 7.70 -6.33
CA ALA A 3 -7.89 6.25 -6.15
C ALA A 3 -9.06 5.35 -6.63
N GLY A 4 -10.30 5.78 -6.46
CA GLY A 4 -11.48 4.99 -6.87
C GLY A 4 -11.61 4.82 -8.38
N LEU A 5 -11.11 5.79 -9.16
CA LEU A 5 -11.17 5.74 -10.63
C LEU A 5 -10.21 4.68 -11.20
N ILE A 6 -9.09 4.41 -10.51
CA ILE A 6 -8.04 3.47 -10.93
C ILE A 6 -8.57 2.03 -11.05
N LEU A 7 -9.57 1.66 -10.24
CA LEU A 7 -10.19 0.33 -10.24
C LEU A 7 -11.21 0.11 -11.39
N LEU A 8 -11.64 1.18 -12.05
CA LEU A 8 -12.48 1.15 -13.25
C LEU A 8 -11.67 1.15 -14.55
N LEU A 9 -10.36 1.44 -14.49
CA LEU A 9 -9.51 1.43 -15.69
C LEU A 9 -9.43 0.02 -16.30
N PRO A 10 -9.26 -0.09 -17.64
CA PRO A 10 -9.07 -1.37 -18.33
C PRO A 10 -7.93 -2.22 -17.74
N ALA A 11 -6.93 -1.57 -17.14
CA ALA A 11 -5.81 -2.21 -16.45
C ALA A 11 -6.25 -3.09 -15.28
N ALA A 12 -7.33 -2.73 -14.56
CA ALA A 12 -7.86 -3.49 -13.43
C ALA A 12 -8.46 -4.85 -13.87
N ARG A 13 -8.90 -5.00 -15.12
CA ARG A 13 -9.47 -6.27 -15.63
C ARG A 13 -8.45 -7.41 -15.70
N ARG A 14 -7.15 -7.10 -15.68
CA ARG A 14 -6.07 -8.08 -15.81
C ARG A 14 -5.77 -8.83 -14.51
N VAL A 15 -6.32 -8.40 -13.37
CA VAL A 15 -5.87 -8.79 -12.02
C VAL A 15 -6.83 -9.79 -11.35
N GLY A 16 -7.80 -10.34 -12.09
CA GLY A 16 -8.79 -11.26 -11.57
C GLY A 16 -9.91 -10.58 -10.77
N PRO A 17 -11.10 -11.20 -10.68
CA PRO A 17 -12.27 -10.58 -10.05
C PRO A 17 -12.13 -10.39 -8.53
N GLU A 18 -11.43 -11.30 -7.85
CA GLU A 18 -11.25 -11.28 -6.39
C GLU A 18 -10.48 -10.03 -5.92
N ILE A 19 -9.32 -9.75 -6.52
CA ILE A 19 -8.49 -8.59 -6.16
C ILE A 19 -9.25 -7.27 -6.42
N ARG A 20 -10.08 -7.23 -7.46
CA ARG A 20 -10.90 -6.06 -7.80
C ARG A 20 -12.00 -5.83 -6.76
N LEU A 21 -12.77 -6.87 -6.45
CA LEU A 21 -13.86 -6.82 -5.47
C LEU A 21 -13.33 -6.43 -4.10
N TRP A 22 -12.22 -7.04 -3.66
CA TRP A 22 -11.57 -6.69 -2.41
C TRP A 22 -11.15 -5.22 -2.38
N SER A 23 -10.40 -4.77 -3.38
CA SER A 23 -9.87 -3.39 -3.42
C SER A 23 -10.98 -2.35 -3.49
N LEU A 24 -12.06 -2.64 -4.23
CA LEU A 24 -13.20 -1.74 -4.36
C LEU A 24 -14.00 -1.68 -3.06
N SER A 25 -14.38 -2.83 -2.50
CA SER A 25 -15.15 -2.90 -1.26
C SER A 25 -14.38 -2.28 -0.09
N TYR A 26 -13.07 -2.54 -0.01
CA TYR A 26 -12.23 -1.95 1.03
C TYR A 26 -12.04 -0.44 0.83
N GLY A 27 -11.84 0.03 -0.39
CA GLY A 27 -11.77 1.47 -0.68
C GLY A 27 -13.07 2.20 -0.32
N LEU A 28 -14.22 1.62 -0.65
CA LEU A 28 -15.53 2.15 -0.27
C LEU A 28 -15.73 2.15 1.25
N TYR A 29 -15.34 1.06 1.92
CA TYR A 29 -15.38 0.96 3.37
C TYR A 29 -14.55 2.08 4.02
N VAL A 30 -13.29 2.24 3.61
CA VAL A 30 -12.42 3.28 4.15
C VAL A 30 -13.04 4.64 3.94
N LEU A 31 -13.57 4.97 2.76
CA LEU A 31 -14.24 6.26 2.50
C LEU A 31 -15.47 6.50 3.38
N ALA A 32 -16.27 5.46 3.65
CA ALA A 32 -17.48 5.57 4.44
C ALA A 32 -17.20 5.82 5.93
N VAL A 33 -16.11 5.27 6.45
CA VAL A 33 -15.77 5.36 7.89
C VAL A 33 -14.44 6.06 8.15
N PHE A 34 -13.94 6.87 7.20
CA PHE A 34 -12.61 7.44 7.33
C PHE A 34 -12.55 8.47 8.47
N PHE A 35 -11.92 8.09 9.58
CA PHE A 35 -11.55 9.01 10.67
C PHE A 35 -10.03 9.12 10.73
N PRO A 36 -9.43 10.24 10.30
CA PRO A 36 -7.98 10.45 10.32
C PRO A 36 -7.49 10.74 11.74
N GLN A 37 -7.60 9.75 12.64
CA GLN A 37 -7.20 9.88 14.04
C GLN A 37 -6.04 8.93 14.40
N SER A 38 -5.87 7.81 13.68
CA SER A 38 -4.74 6.88 13.84
C SER A 38 -4.16 6.49 12.49
N SER A 39 -2.85 6.17 12.47
CA SER A 39 -1.99 6.06 11.27
C SER A 39 -2.73 5.63 10.01
N THR A 40 -3.04 6.59 9.14
CA THR A 40 -3.66 6.38 7.82
C THR A 40 -2.93 5.29 7.02
N PHE A 41 -1.62 5.14 7.22
CA PHE A 41 -0.82 4.05 6.66
C PHE A 41 -1.33 2.64 6.99
N ARG A 42 -1.77 2.37 8.23
CA ARG A 42 -2.34 1.06 8.61
C ARG A 42 -3.69 0.83 7.95
N ILE A 43 -4.51 1.87 7.84
CA ILE A 43 -5.82 1.83 7.18
C ILE A 43 -5.65 1.63 5.66
N LEU A 44 -4.55 2.08 5.06
CA LEU A 44 -4.29 1.86 3.63
C LEU A 44 -3.54 0.55 3.35
N ALA A 45 -2.97 -0.12 4.35
CA ALA A 45 -2.21 -1.36 4.15
C ALA A 45 -3.02 -2.48 3.45
N PRO A 46 -4.32 -2.70 3.75
CA PRO A 46 -5.10 -3.73 3.07
C PRO A 46 -5.44 -3.42 1.60
N LEU A 47 -5.15 -2.22 1.11
CA LEU A 47 -5.19 -1.86 -0.32
C LEU A 47 -3.94 -2.32 -1.09
N PHE A 48 -2.96 -2.95 -0.44
CA PHE A 48 -1.77 -3.49 -1.11
C PHE A 48 -2.09 -4.37 -2.34
N PRO A 49 -3.14 -5.24 -2.34
CA PRO A 49 -3.51 -6.04 -3.52
C PRO A 49 -3.83 -5.20 -4.76
N ALA A 50 -4.27 -3.94 -4.60
CA ALA A 50 -4.52 -3.05 -5.74
C ALA A 50 -3.23 -2.75 -6.54
N LEU A 51 -2.06 -2.83 -5.90
CA LEU A 51 -0.76 -2.68 -6.57
C LEU A 51 -0.44 -3.86 -7.50
N ALA A 52 -1.15 -4.98 -7.40
CA ALA A 52 -1.02 -6.06 -8.38
C ALA A 52 -1.44 -5.63 -9.81
N ILE A 53 -2.24 -4.56 -9.94
CA ILE A 53 -2.50 -3.88 -11.23
C ILE A 53 -1.20 -3.33 -11.82
N VAL A 54 -0.35 -2.77 -10.97
CA VAL A 54 0.96 -2.22 -11.36
C VAL A 54 1.93 -3.35 -11.71
N ALA A 55 1.84 -4.52 -11.06
CA ALA A 55 2.64 -5.72 -11.37
C ALA A 55 2.18 -6.52 -12.63
N ALA A 56 1.12 -6.07 -13.31
CA ALA A 56 0.60 -6.73 -14.51
C ALA A 56 1.57 -6.86 -15.70
N PRO A 57 2.57 -5.97 -15.93
CA PRO A 57 3.54 -6.14 -17.00
C PRO A 57 4.33 -7.46 -16.87
N ARG A 58 4.52 -8.16 -17.99
CA ARG A 58 5.28 -9.43 -18.05
C ARG A 58 6.80 -9.25 -18.06
N SER A 59 7.32 -8.03 -18.10
CA SER A 59 8.76 -7.76 -18.10
C SER A 59 9.40 -8.20 -16.78
N ARG A 60 10.43 -9.07 -16.86
CA ARG A 60 11.17 -9.55 -15.69
C ARG A 60 11.93 -8.42 -15.00
N VAL A 61 12.54 -7.51 -15.78
CA VAL A 61 13.28 -6.35 -15.26
C VAL A 61 12.36 -5.46 -14.43
N TYR A 62 11.17 -5.17 -14.94
CA TYR A 62 10.17 -4.38 -14.23
C TYR A 62 9.77 -5.00 -12.88
N ARG A 63 9.55 -6.33 -12.87
CA ARG A 63 9.21 -7.06 -11.64
C ARG A 63 10.36 -7.08 -10.64
N ILE A 64 11.59 -7.23 -11.10
CA ILE A 64 12.76 -7.19 -10.21
C ILE A 64 12.89 -5.78 -9.60
N LEU A 65 12.78 -4.73 -10.42
CA LEU A 65 12.86 -3.35 -9.94
C LEU A 65 11.75 -3.03 -8.92
N ILE A 66 10.52 -3.48 -9.16
CA ILE A 66 9.42 -3.20 -8.24
C ILE A 66 9.59 -3.95 -6.91
N VAL A 67 10.08 -5.20 -6.94
CA VAL A 67 10.40 -5.95 -5.72
C VAL A 67 11.52 -5.26 -4.95
N MET A 68 12.61 -4.87 -5.62
CA MET A 68 13.72 -4.14 -5.00
C MET A 68 13.24 -2.83 -4.36
N LEU A 69 12.35 -2.09 -5.01
CA LEU A 69 11.76 -0.88 -4.48
C LEU A 69 10.98 -1.14 -3.18
N PHE A 70 10.14 -2.18 -3.13
CA PHE A 70 9.41 -2.55 -1.91
C PHE A 70 10.34 -3.00 -0.80
N VAL A 71 11.39 -3.78 -1.11
CA VAL A 71 12.39 -4.23 -0.13
C VAL A 71 13.13 -3.04 0.47
N VAL A 72 13.63 -2.12 -0.36
CA VAL A 72 14.29 -0.89 0.13
C VAL A 72 13.32 -0.05 0.97
N GLY A 73 12.06 0.06 0.53
CA GLY A 73 11.02 0.75 1.28
C GLY A 73 10.78 0.15 2.67
N GLN A 74 10.86 -1.18 2.83
CA GLN A 74 10.78 -1.82 4.14
C GLN A 74 11.95 -1.42 5.06
N PHE A 75 13.19 -1.42 4.55
CA PHE A 75 14.36 -0.97 5.32
C PHE A 75 14.25 0.49 5.74
N LEU A 76 13.83 1.37 4.82
CA LEU A 76 13.60 2.79 5.12
C LEU A 76 12.50 2.99 6.15
N TRP A 77 11.41 2.21 6.06
CA TRP A 77 10.31 2.27 7.02
C TRP A 77 10.73 1.83 8.41
N ILE A 78 11.46 0.69 8.51
CA ILE A 78 11.99 0.21 9.79
C ILE A 78 12.96 1.25 10.35
N GLY A 79 13.88 1.76 9.53
CA GLY A 79 14.79 2.82 9.92
C GLY A 79 14.07 4.06 10.43
N ALA A 80 13.06 4.58 9.73
CA ALA A 80 12.34 5.77 10.16
C ALA A 80 11.48 5.55 11.41
N ALA A 81 10.87 4.36 11.55
CA ALA A 81 9.95 4.05 12.65
C ALA A 81 10.67 3.59 13.93
N TRP A 82 11.88 3.03 13.78
CA TRP A 82 12.68 2.45 14.87
C TRP A 82 14.06 3.08 14.99
N ALA A 83 14.36 4.16 14.26
CA ALA A 83 15.55 4.97 14.53
C ALA A 83 15.40 5.58 15.93
N VAL A 84 16.11 4.98 16.88
CA VAL A 84 16.36 5.58 18.18
C VAL A 84 17.36 6.71 17.96
N SER A 85 16.86 7.94 17.95
CA SER A 85 17.66 9.15 18.11
C SER A 85 17.82 9.37 19.61
N ASP A 86 19.05 9.45 20.09
CA ASP A 86 19.44 9.55 21.50
C ASP A 86 18.55 10.51 22.32
N TYR A 87 17.68 9.94 23.17
CA TYR A 87 17.68 10.15 24.62
C TYR A 87 16.69 9.13 25.20
N ASP A 88 17.21 8.13 25.89
CA ASP A 88 16.45 7.25 26.77
C ASP A 88 15.67 8.15 27.76
N TRP A 89 14.36 8.31 27.55
CA TRP A 89 13.46 8.91 28.54
C TRP A 89 13.07 7.85 29.60
N THR A 90 14.06 7.12 30.12
CA THR A 90 13.90 6.41 31.38
C THR A 90 13.90 7.46 32.50
N PRO A 91 12.80 7.63 33.26
CA PRO A 91 12.88 8.39 34.49
C PRO A 91 13.86 7.68 35.45
N PRO A 92 14.61 8.42 36.29
CA PRO A 92 15.54 7.82 37.25
C PRO A 92 14.84 6.86 38.23
#